data_AF-A0A956MEW5-F1
#
_entry.id   AF-A0A956MEW5-F1
#
_cell.length_a   1.000
_cell.length_b   1.000
_cell.length_c   1.000
_cell.angle_alpha   90.00
_cell.angle_beta   90.00
_cell.angle_gamma   90.00
#
_symmetry.space_group_name_H-M   'P 1'
#
loop_
_entity.id
_entity.type
_entity.pdbx_description
1 polymer ?
#
loop_
_entity_poly.entity_id
_entity_poly.type
_entity_poly.pdbx_seq_one_letter_code
_entity_poly.pdbx_strand_id
1 'polypeptide(L)'
;FAAATRRRMKPLTWEKFSAVMDPDATFRENLDRYVALAHQRFDTDRFEEFCARHLPHLDEVTHTFFGTEVARGAVRAKVAALFPEHEVDSFTELFWSRIQQWRQDQAEAPDSGARA
;
A
#
# COMPACT_ATOMS: atom_id res chain seq x y z
N PHE A 1 3.21 28.49 4.24
CA PHE A 1 4.35 28.86 5.12
C PHE A 1 4.15 28.15 6.45
N ALA A 2 5.13 27.38 6.94
CA ALA A 2 4.99 26.69 8.22
C ALA A 2 5.61 27.54 9.34
N ALA A 3 4.79 28.19 10.16
CA ALA A 3 5.24 29.15 11.17
C ALA A 3 6.16 28.53 12.23
N ALA A 4 5.89 27.28 12.63
CA ALA A 4 6.68 26.57 13.64
C ALA A 4 8.11 26.22 13.17
N THR A 5 8.32 26.02 11.86
CA THR A 5 9.62 25.59 11.32
C THR A 5 10.33 26.69 10.53
N ARG A 6 9.68 27.85 10.33
CA ARG A 6 10.13 28.96 9.46
C ARG A 6 10.54 28.52 8.05
N ARG A 7 10.07 27.34 7.61
CA ARG A 7 10.35 26.82 6.26
C ARG A 7 9.27 27.28 5.30
N ARG A 8 9.71 27.69 4.10
CA ARG A 8 8.80 27.84 2.96
C ARG A 8 8.20 26.46 2.70
N MET A 9 6.88 26.37 2.74
CA MET A 9 6.17 25.14 2.38
C MET A 9 6.54 24.83 0.94
N LYS A 10 7.13 23.66 0.70
CA LYS A 10 7.33 23.20 -0.68
C LYS A 10 5.93 23.03 -1.29
N PRO A 11 5.62 23.68 -2.42
CA PRO A 11 4.37 23.41 -3.10
C PRO A 11 4.34 21.91 -3.44
N LEU A 12 3.16 21.29 -3.34
CA LEU A 12 2.97 19.87 -3.64
C LEU A 12 3.18 19.56 -5.14
N THR A 13 3.55 20.57 -5.93
CA THR A 13 3.82 20.49 -7.38
C THR A 13 2.58 20.03 -8.16
N TRP A 14 1.40 20.45 -7.69
CA TRP A 14 0.10 20.12 -8.29
C TRP A 14 -0.07 20.72 -9.69
N GLU A 15 0.72 21.73 -10.04
CA GLU A 15 0.68 22.37 -11.36
C GLU A 15 0.91 21.36 -12.48
N LYS A 16 1.75 20.35 -12.25
CA LYS A 16 1.98 19.25 -13.20
C LYS A 16 0.74 18.39 -13.43
N PHE A 17 -0.04 18.15 -12.38
CA PHE A 17 -1.28 17.37 -12.47
C PHE A 17 -2.37 18.18 -13.17
N SER A 18 -2.46 19.49 -12.95
CA SER A 18 -3.39 20.33 -13.70
C SER A 18 -3.01 20.44 -15.18
N ALA A 19 -1.72 20.48 -15.49
CA ALA A 19 -1.21 20.66 -16.86
C ALA A 19 -1.28 19.40 -17.74
N VAL A 20 -1.39 18.21 -17.15
CA VAL A 20 -1.38 16.94 -17.90
C VAL A 20 -2.73 16.60 -18.53
N MET A 21 -3.81 17.26 -18.10
CA MET A 21 -5.16 17.07 -18.62
C MET A 21 -5.31 17.77 -19.97
N ASP A 22 -5.81 17.02 -20.95
CA ASP A 22 -6.17 17.49 -22.27
C ASP A 22 -7.70 17.57 -22.38
N PRO A 23 -8.29 18.77 -22.54
CA PRO A 23 -9.75 18.93 -22.55
C PRO A 23 -10.41 18.28 -23.76
N ASP A 24 -9.65 18.01 -24.84
CA ASP A 24 -10.15 17.41 -26.06
C ASP A 24 -10.01 15.87 -26.07
N ALA A 25 -9.28 15.31 -25.09
CA ALA A 25 -9.09 13.87 -24.96
C ALA A 25 -10.23 13.18 -24.22
N THR A 26 -10.37 11.87 -24.45
CA THR A 26 -11.29 11.04 -23.67
C THR A 26 -10.82 10.92 -22.22
N PHE A 27 -11.74 10.56 -21.32
CA PHE A 27 -11.43 10.31 -19.92
C PHE A 27 -10.30 9.28 -19.74
N ARG A 28 -10.32 8.19 -20.52
CA ARG A 28 -9.33 7.12 -20.39
C ARG A 28 -7.94 7.58 -20.83
N GLU A 29 -7.83 8.31 -21.93
CA GLU A 29 -6.55 8.85 -22.37
C GLU A 29 -6.00 9.87 -21.37
N ASN A 30 -6.86 10.69 -20.75
CA ASN A 30 -6.44 11.56 -19.66
C ASN A 30 -5.98 10.76 -18.44
N LEU A 31 -6.66 9.67 -18.08
CA LEU A 31 -6.23 8.79 -17.00
C LEU A 31 -4.85 8.18 -17.27
N ASP A 32 -4.59 7.70 -18.49
CA ASP A 32 -3.28 7.15 -18.86
C ASP A 32 -2.16 8.20 -18.73
N ARG A 33 -2.44 9.45 -19.10
CA ARG A 33 -1.51 10.59 -18.88
C ARG A 33 -1.22 10.83 -17.39
N TYR A 34 -2.25 10.78 -16.55
CA TYR A 34 -2.10 10.89 -15.10
C TYR A 34 -1.29 9.73 -14.51
N VAL A 35 -1.53 8.50 -14.99
CA VAL A 35 -0.79 7.30 -14.59
C VAL A 35 0.69 7.46 -14.92
N ALA A 36 1.03 7.90 -16.14
CA ALA A 36 2.42 8.15 -16.51
C ALA A 36 3.11 9.19 -15.59
N LEU A 37 2.41 10.27 -15.24
CA LEU A 37 2.93 11.26 -14.29
C LEU A 37 3.13 10.67 -12.89
N ALA A 38 2.22 9.77 -12.45
CA ALA A 38 2.35 9.07 -11.18
C ALA A 38 3.56 8.12 -11.18
N HIS A 39 3.76 7.32 -12.24
CA HIS A 39 4.93 6.45 -12.39
C HIS A 39 6.24 7.24 -12.29
N GLN A 40 6.33 8.39 -12.98
CA GLN A 40 7.48 9.28 -12.88
C GLN A 40 7.66 9.84 -11.46
N ARG A 41 6.57 10.27 -10.81
CA ARG A 41 6.61 10.90 -9.48
C ARG A 41 7.05 9.92 -8.39
N PHE A 42 6.68 8.65 -8.54
CA PHE A 42 6.97 7.56 -7.61
C PHE A 42 8.20 6.72 -8.02
N ASP A 43 8.76 6.95 -9.20
CA ASP A 43 9.95 6.24 -9.72
C ASP A 43 9.73 4.72 -9.69
N THR A 44 8.59 4.28 -10.26
CA THR A 44 8.11 2.90 -10.14
C THR A 44 9.07 1.88 -10.71
N ASP A 45 9.68 2.16 -11.86
CA ASP A 45 10.61 1.23 -12.52
C ASP A 45 11.83 0.94 -11.62
N ARG A 46 12.37 1.99 -10.98
CA ARG A 46 13.47 1.85 -10.02
C ARG A 46 13.02 1.13 -8.76
N PHE A 47 11.80 1.41 -8.28
CA PHE A 47 11.25 0.74 -7.12
C PHE A 47 11.05 -0.76 -7.38
N GLU A 48 10.54 -1.13 -8.55
CA GLU A 48 10.38 -2.52 -8.98
C GLU A 48 11.75 -3.21 -9.12
N GLU A 49 12.74 -2.56 -9.74
CA GLU A 49 14.12 -3.07 -9.80
C GLU A 49 14.69 -3.31 -8.39
N PHE A 50 14.46 -2.36 -7.47
CA PHE A 50 14.91 -2.48 -6.09
C PHE A 50 14.24 -3.67 -5.38
N CYS A 51 12.93 -3.83 -5.50
CA CYS A 51 12.19 -4.95 -4.94
C CYS A 51 12.68 -6.28 -5.52
N ALA A 52 12.82 -6.38 -6.84
CA ALA A 52 13.31 -7.59 -7.49
C ALA A 52 14.73 -7.97 -7.05
N ARG A 53 15.61 -6.97 -6.85
CA ARG A 53 17.00 -7.19 -6.44
C ARG A 53 17.15 -7.52 -4.95
N HIS A 54 16.46 -6.79 -4.09
CA HIS A 54 16.72 -6.78 -2.64
C HIS A 54 15.64 -7.49 -1.82
N LEU A 55 14.45 -7.69 -2.39
CA LEU A 55 13.29 -8.27 -1.73
C LEU A 55 12.66 -9.44 -2.52
N PRO A 56 13.44 -10.33 -3.19
CA PRO A 56 12.89 -11.34 -4.10
C PRO A 56 12.02 -12.40 -3.41
N HIS A 57 12.14 -12.57 -2.10
CA HIS A 57 11.38 -13.54 -1.31
C HIS A 57 10.42 -12.86 -0.32
N LEU A 58 10.20 -11.55 -0.46
CA LEU A 58 9.40 -10.80 0.50
C LEU A 58 7.98 -11.35 0.60
N ASP A 59 7.37 -11.78 -0.51
CA ASP A 59 6.02 -12.33 -0.51
C ASP A 59 5.93 -13.64 0.30
N GLU A 60 6.88 -14.56 0.12
CA GLU A 60 6.98 -15.80 0.89
C GLU A 60 7.20 -15.53 2.40
N VAL A 61 8.13 -14.63 2.72
CA VAL A 61 8.41 -14.24 4.12
C VAL A 61 7.18 -13.58 4.74
N THR A 62 6.48 -12.72 4.00
CA THR A 62 5.28 -12.02 4.45
C THR A 62 4.14 -13.00 4.70
N HIS A 63 3.89 -13.91 3.75
CA HIS A 63 2.88 -14.97 3.90
C HIS A 63 3.16 -15.83 5.13
N THR A 64 4.42 -16.23 5.32
CA THR A 64 4.85 -17.05 6.47
C THR A 64 4.66 -16.29 7.78
N PHE A 65 5.13 -15.04 7.86
CA PHE A 65 5.04 -14.21 9.05
C PHE A 65 3.59 -14.01 9.51
N PHE A 66 2.67 -13.73 8.58
CA PHE A 66 1.25 -13.56 8.90
C PHE A 66 0.53 -14.85 9.31
N GLY A 67 1.21 -16.00 9.30
CA GLY A 67 0.73 -17.24 9.93
C GLY A 67 1.17 -17.43 11.39
N THR A 68 2.00 -16.54 11.92
CA THR A 68 2.60 -16.70 13.25
C THR A 68 1.75 -16.08 14.36
N GLU A 69 1.92 -16.59 15.58
CA GLU A 69 1.33 -15.98 16.79
C GLU A 69 1.88 -14.56 17.05
N VAL A 70 3.09 -14.24 16.56
CA VAL A 70 3.63 -12.88 16.65
C VAL A 70 2.77 -11.91 15.84
N ALA A 71 2.37 -12.30 14.62
CA ALA A 71 1.47 -11.48 13.81
C ALA A 71 0.08 -11.34 14.44
N ARG A 72 -0.49 -12.42 14.99
CA ARG A 72 -1.77 -12.37 15.72
C ARG A 72 -1.67 -11.46 16.96
N GLY A 73 -0.58 -11.54 17.71
CA GLY A 73 -0.29 -10.68 18.85
C GLY A 73 -0.21 -9.20 18.45
N ALA A 74 0.41 -8.89 17.30
CA ALA A 74 0.46 -7.52 16.76
C ALA A 74 -0.93 -6.99 16.37
N VAL A 75 -1.78 -7.85 15.78
CA VAL A 75 -3.19 -7.52 15.51
C VAL A 75 -3.92 -7.19 16.81
N ARG A 76 -3.80 -8.05 17.83
CA ARG A 76 -4.43 -7.81 19.14
C ARG A 76 -3.98 -6.49 19.77
N ALA A 77 -2.68 -6.22 19.75
CA ALA A 77 -2.13 -4.97 20.27
C ALA A 77 -2.69 -3.74 19.54
N LYS A 78 -2.85 -3.81 18.22
CA LYS A 78 -3.44 -2.73 17.42
C LYS A 78 -4.94 -2.54 17.72
N VAL A 79 -5.68 -3.63 17.88
CA VAL A 79 -7.11 -3.60 18.24
C VAL A 79 -7.30 -2.99 19.62
N ALA A 80 -6.53 -3.43 20.62
CA ALA A 80 -6.58 -2.89 21.98
C ALA A 80 -6.28 -1.37 22.05
N ALA A 81 -5.53 -0.83 21.08
CA ALA A 81 -5.26 0.60 20.98
C ALA A 81 -6.40 1.42 20.35
N LEU A 82 -7.36 0.77 19.68
CA LEU A 82 -8.41 1.43 18.89
C LEU A 82 -9.83 1.12 19.38
N PHE A 83 -10.04 0.01 20.10
CA PHE A 83 -11.36 -0.48 20.51
C PHE A 83 -11.47 -0.62 22.04
N PRO A 84 -12.69 -0.54 22.61
CA PRO A 84 -12.97 -0.86 24.01
C PRO A 84 -12.53 -2.27 24.41
N GLU A 85 -12.16 -2.44 25.68
CA GLU A 85 -11.61 -3.71 26.23
C GLU A 85 -12.49 -4.93 25.94
N HIS A 86 -13.81 -4.81 26.09
CA HIS A 86 -14.77 -5.90 25.89
C HIS A 86 -14.94 -6.34 24.43
N GLU A 87 -14.42 -5.55 23.47
CA GLU A 87 -14.49 -5.87 22.04
C GLU A 87 -13.16 -6.41 21.49
N VAL A 88 -12.07 -6.33 22.27
CA VAL A 88 -10.71 -6.61 21.80
C VAL A 88 -10.58 -8.02 21.25
N ASP A 89 -11.08 -9.03 21.95
CA ASP A 89 -10.91 -10.42 21.52
C ASP A 89 -11.74 -10.70 20.26
N SER A 90 -13.00 -10.26 20.22
CA SER A 90 -13.88 -10.41 19.05
C SER A 90 -13.30 -9.75 17.79
N PHE A 91 -12.78 -8.52 17.91
CA PHE A 91 -12.17 -7.83 16.78
C PHE A 91 -10.81 -8.41 16.41
N THR A 92 -10.03 -8.89 17.38
CA THR A 92 -8.78 -9.60 17.10
C THR A 92 -9.05 -10.82 16.23
N GLU A 93 -10.04 -11.64 16.58
CA GLU A 93 -10.42 -12.80 15.77
C GLU A 93 -10.99 -12.42 14.40
N LEU A 94 -11.79 -11.35 14.32
CA LEU A 94 -12.30 -10.88 13.04
C LEU A 94 -11.17 -10.46 12.08
N PHE A 95 -10.20 -9.67 12.56
CA PHE A 95 -9.10 -9.23 11.70
C PHE A 95 -8.12 -10.38 11.41
N TRP A 96 -7.87 -11.25 12.38
CA TRP A 96 -7.03 -12.43 12.20
C TRP A 96 -7.61 -13.38 11.15
N SER A 97 -8.91 -13.69 11.22
CA SER A 97 -9.56 -14.57 10.24
C SER A 97 -9.50 -14.02 8.82
N ARG A 98 -9.63 -12.70 8.62
CA ARG A 98 -9.45 -12.06 7.31
C ARG A 98 -8.02 -12.18 6.77
N ILE A 99 -7.02 -12.06 7.64
CA ILE A 99 -5.62 -12.28 7.25
C ILE A 99 -5.41 -13.75 6.85
N GLN A 100 -5.98 -14.71 7.60
CA GLN A 100 -5.86 -16.12 7.26
C GLN A 100 -6.59 -16.47 5.95
N GLN A 101 -7.76 -15.87 5.69
CA GLN A 101 -8.44 -16.02 4.41
C GLN A 101 -7.57 -15.52 3.25
N TRP A 102 -7.01 -14.31 3.37
CA TRP A 102 -6.09 -13.78 2.36
C TRP A 102 -4.91 -14.72 2.11
N ARG A 103 -4.30 -15.30 3.17
CA ARG A 103 -3.21 -16.28 3.03
C ARG A 103 -3.63 -17.54 2.25
N GLN A 104 -4.87 -17.99 2.42
CA GLN A 104 -5.42 -19.11 1.66
C GLN A 104 -5.61 -18.73 0.18
N ASP A 105 -6.23 -17.59 -0.08
CA ASP A 105 -6.47 -17.09 -1.44
C ASP A 105 -5.15 -16.92 -2.22
N GLN A 106 -4.08 -16.44 -1.57
CA GLN A 106 -2.74 -16.33 -2.19
C GLN A 106 -2.07 -17.67 -2.44
N ALA A 107 -2.40 -18.72 -1.68
CA ALA A 107 -1.86 -20.05 -1.92
C ALA A 107 -2.56 -20.75 -3.11
N GLU A 108 -3.82 -20.39 -3.37
CA GLU A 108 -4.62 -20.93 -4.48
C GLU A 108 -4.39 -20.16 -5.80
N ALA A 109 -4.04 -18.88 -5.73
CA ALA A 109 -3.66 -18.10 -6.90
C ALA A 109 -2.19 -18.40 -7.29
N PRO A 110 -1.90 -18.88 -8.52
CA PRO A 110 -0.53 -18.96 -8.98
C PRO A 110 0.09 -17.55 -8.99
N ASP A 111 1.38 -17.49 -8.64
CA ASP A 111 2.18 -16.29 -8.50
C ASP A 111 1.95 -15.32 -9.68
N SER A 112 1.12 -14.31 -9.44
CA SER A 112 0.86 -13.23 -10.38
C SER A 112 1.83 -12.11 -10.06
N GLY A 113 3.13 -12.39 -10.20
CA GLY A 113 4.26 -11.48 -10.03
C GLY A 113 4.29 -10.30 -11.00
N ALA A 114 3.15 -9.87 -11.53
CA ALA A 114 3.02 -8.68 -12.35
C ALA A 114 1.58 -8.16 -12.28
N ARG A 115 1.28 -7.35 -11.27
CA ARG A 115 0.27 -6.30 -11.45
C ARG A 115 1.00 -5.10 -12.03
N ALA A 116 1.09 -5.09 -13.36
CA ALA A 116 1.35 -3.91 -14.17
C ALA A 116 0.33 -2.80 -13.86
#